data_AF-A0A529VPJ5-F1
#
_entry.id   AF-A0A529VPJ5-F1
#
_cell.length_a   1.000
_cell.length_b   1.000
_cell.length_c   1.000
_cell.angle_alpha   90.00
_cell.angle_beta   90.00
_cell.angle_gamma   90.00
#
_symmetry.space_group_name_H-M   'P 1'
#
loop_
_entity.id
_entity.type
_entity.pdbx_description
1 polymer ?
#
loop_
_entity_poly.entity_id
_entity_poly.type
_entity_poly.pdbx_seq_one_letter_code
_entity_poly.pdbx_strand_id
1 'polypeptide(L)' 'ATTINDEMKIAAARALAELARQDVPDDVAAAYQGNRPKFGPNYIIPVPFDPRLISAIPLAVAKAAMESGVARKP' A
#
# COMPACT_ATOMS: atom_id res chain seq x y z
N ALA A 1 9.34 -14.60 4.11
CA ALA A 1 8.47 -15.37 5.02
C ALA A 1 8.42 -16.84 4.62
N THR A 2 7.99 -17.75 5.50
CA THR A 2 7.68 -19.16 5.19
C THR A 2 6.24 -19.35 4.70
N THR A 3 5.33 -18.44 5.06
CA THR A 3 3.92 -18.44 4.66
C THR A 3 3.40 -17.00 4.54
N ILE A 4 2.18 -16.83 4.02
CA ILE A 4 1.41 -15.58 4.08
C ILE A 4 0.25 -15.82 5.07
N ASN A 5 0.36 -15.22 6.25
CA ASN A 5 -0.67 -15.31 7.30
C ASN A 5 -1.65 -14.13 7.24
N ASP A 6 -2.61 -14.12 8.16
CA ASP A 6 -3.67 -13.09 8.18
C ASP A 6 -3.14 -11.73 8.66
N GLU A 7 -2.14 -11.71 9.55
CA GLU A 7 -1.44 -10.49 9.97
C GLU A 7 -0.83 -9.76 8.77
N MET A 8 -0.17 -10.50 7.87
CA MET A 8 0.38 -9.95 6.63
C MET A 8 -0.71 -9.38 5.70
N LYS A 9 -1.85 -10.05 5.57
CA LYS A 9 -2.98 -9.56 4.76
C LYS A 9 -3.59 -8.29 5.34
N ILE A 10 -3.79 -8.26 6.66
CA ILE A 10 -4.30 -7.09 7.37
C ILE A 10 -3.33 -5.91 7.22
N ALA A 11 -2.02 -6.16 7.31
CA ALA A 11 -1.00 -5.13 7.11
C ALA A 11 -1.04 -4.56 5.68
N ALA A 12 -1.21 -5.41 4.67
CA ALA A 12 -1.36 -4.95 3.29
C ALA A 12 -2.62 -4.08 3.10
N ALA A 13 -3.77 -4.52 3.64
CA ALA A 13 -5.03 -3.77 3.56
C ALA A 13 -4.94 -2.41 4.26
N ARG A 14 -4.31 -2.35 5.44
CA ARG A 14 -4.07 -1.10 6.17
C ARG A 14 -3.14 -0.17 5.39
N ALA A 15 -2.05 -0.69 4.84
CA ALA A 15 -1.10 0.10 4.07
C ALA A 15 -1.73 0.68 2.79
N LEU A 16 -2.60 -0.06 2.12
CA LEU A 16 -3.39 0.44 0.99
C LEU A 16 -4.33 1.59 1.42
N ALA A 17 -5.04 1.41 2.53
CA ALA A 17 -5.96 2.42 3.04
C ALA A 17 -5.24 3.71 3.46
N GLU A 18 -4.08 3.59 4.12
CA GLU A 18 -3.26 4.75 4.49
C GLU A 18 -2.69 5.44 3.25
N LEU A 19 -2.19 4.69 2.28
CA LEU A 19 -1.66 5.27 1.04
C LEU A 19 -2.74 6.01 0.23
N ALA A 20 -3.98 5.49 0.21
CA ALA A 20 -5.10 6.16 -0.46
C ALA A 20 -5.47 7.51 0.17
N ARG A 21 -5.16 7.71 1.47
CA ARG A 21 -5.40 8.95 2.20
C ARG A 21 -4.26 9.95 2.08
N GLN A 22 -3.09 9.52 1.64
CA GLN A 22 -1.94 10.41 1.42
C GLN A 22 -2.10 11.18 0.11
N ASP A 23 -1.64 12.42 0.12
CA ASP A 23 -1.61 13.24 -1.10
C ASP A 23 -0.83 12.54 -2.20
N VAL A 24 -1.44 12.52 -3.39
CA VAL A 24 -0.85 11.95 -4.60
C VAL A 24 0.14 12.97 -5.16
N PRO A 25 1.42 12.61 -5.37
CA PRO A 25 2.37 13.54 -5.96
C PRO A 25 1.99 13.89 -7.41
N ASP A 26 2.42 15.07 -7.87
CA ASP A 26 1.94 15.69 -9.11
C ASP A 26 2.29 14.88 -10.38
N ASP A 27 3.42 14.18 -10.37
CA ASP A 27 3.87 13.28 -11.43
C ASP A 27 2.92 12.09 -11.63
N VAL A 28 2.38 11.53 -10.55
CA VAL A 28 1.37 10.47 -10.59
C VAL A 28 0.01 11.02 -11.02
N ALA A 29 -0.39 12.19 -10.53
CA ALA A 29 -1.67 12.81 -10.93
C ALA A 29 -1.72 13.14 -12.43
N ALA A 30 -0.59 13.61 -13.00
CA ALA A 30 -0.49 13.91 -14.43
C ALA A 30 -0.65 12.65 -15.31
N ALA A 31 -0.15 11.49 -14.85
CA ALA A 31 -0.30 10.23 -15.56
C ALA A 31 -1.74 9.69 -15.60
N TYR A 32 -2.58 10.08 -14.63
CA TYR A 32 -3.97 9.63 -14.48
C TYR A 32 -4.99 10.73 -14.81
N GLN A 33 -4.89 11.27 -16.04
CA GLN A 33 -5.83 12.25 -16.61
C GLN A 33 -5.88 13.62 -15.89
N GLY A 34 -4.83 14.00 -15.16
CA GLY A 34 -4.72 15.33 -14.55
C GLY A 34 -5.65 15.59 -13.37
N ASN A 35 -6.50 14.62 -13.00
CA ASN A 35 -7.30 14.69 -11.78
C ASN A 35 -6.44 14.24 -10.61
N ARG A 36 -6.15 15.15 -9.68
CA ARG A 36 -5.52 14.80 -8.39
C ARG A 36 -6.49 13.89 -7.61
N PRO A 37 -6.20 12.59 -7.48
CA PRO A 37 -7.08 11.70 -6.75
C PRO A 37 -7.05 12.12 -5.28
N LYS A 38 -8.22 12.47 -4.75
CA LYS A 38 -8.39 12.76 -3.33
C LYS A 38 -9.25 11.69 -2.71
N PHE A 39 -8.86 11.21 -1.54
CA PHE A 39 -9.64 10.23 -0.81
C PHE A 39 -11.11 10.66 -0.69
N GLY A 40 -12.01 9.77 -1.12
CA GLY A 40 -13.44 10.06 -1.18
C GLY A 40 -14.21 8.96 -1.91
N PRO A 41 -15.53 9.14 -2.13
CA PRO A 41 -16.40 8.12 -2.73
C PRO A 41 -15.89 7.60 -4.10
N ASN A 42 -15.18 8.45 -4.84
CA ASN A 42 -14.65 8.14 -6.17
C ASN A 42 -13.17 7.69 -6.15
N TYR A 43 -12.52 7.69 -4.98
CA TYR A 43 -11.13 7.27 -4.80
C TYR A 43 -10.93 6.72 -3.39
N ILE A 44 -11.20 5.43 -3.24
CA ILE A 44 -11.15 4.69 -1.97
C ILE A 44 -9.91 3.78 -1.87
N ILE A 45 -9.31 3.44 -3.01
CA ILE A 45 -8.08 2.65 -3.11
C ILE A 45 -7.16 3.28 -4.17
N PRO A 46 -5.83 3.12 -4.05
CA PRO A 46 -4.90 3.63 -5.05
C PRO A 46 -5.11 2.94 -6.41
N VAL A 47 -4.73 3.64 -7.48
CA VAL A 47 -4.80 3.12 -8.84
C VAL A 47 -3.80 1.97 -9.04
N PRO A 48 -4.08 0.97 -9.91
CA PRO A 48 -3.29 -0.25 -10.01
C PRO A 48 -1.79 -0.06 -10.27
N PHE A 49 -1.40 1.01 -10.98
CA PHE A 49 0.00 1.31 -11.29
C PHE A 49 0.49 2.58 -10.59
N ASP A 50 -0.03 2.88 -9.40
CA ASP A 50 0.56 3.91 -8.54
C ASP A 50 1.96 3.45 -8.10
N PRO A 51 3.04 4.16 -8.46
CA PRO A 51 4.40 3.75 -8.12
C PRO A 51 4.64 3.68 -6.60
N ARG A 52 3.85 4.38 -5.78
CA ARG A 52 3.96 4.34 -4.31
C ARG A 52 3.58 2.98 -3.73
N LEU A 53 2.83 2.14 -4.46
CA LEU A 53 2.45 0.81 -4.00
C LEU A 53 3.66 -0.09 -3.76
N ILE A 54 4.69 0.00 -4.63
CA ILE A 54 5.86 -0.88 -4.56
C ILE A 54 6.76 -0.58 -3.36
N SER A 55 6.71 0.64 -2.82
CA SER A 55 7.46 1.03 -1.63
C SER A 55 6.63 0.84 -0.37
N ALA A 56 5.36 1.26 -0.35
CA ALA A 56 4.56 1.24 0.88
C ALA A 56 4.14 -0.16 1.32
N ILE A 57 3.61 -0.98 0.40
CA ILE A 57 2.97 -2.25 0.76
C ILE A 57 4.00 -3.31 1.19
N PRO A 58 5.11 -3.54 0.46
CA PRO A 58 6.09 -4.56 0.85
C PRO A 58 6.72 -4.30 2.22
N LEU A 59 6.96 -3.02 2.57
CA LEU A 59 7.48 -2.66 3.89
C LEU A 59 6.50 -3.03 5.01
N ALA A 60 5.21 -2.75 4.85
CA ALA A 60 4.20 -3.09 5.86
C ALA A 60 4.05 -4.62 6.02
N VAL A 61 4.02 -5.35 4.90
CA VAL A 61 3.91 -6.81 4.90
C VAL A 61 5.16 -7.47 5.49
N ALA A 62 6.35 -6.95 5.18
CA ALA A 62 7.60 -7.46 5.73
C ALA A 62 7.66 -7.29 7.26
N LYS A 63 7.26 -6.11 7.77
CA LYS A 63 7.15 -5.88 9.23
C LYS A 63 6.19 -6.86 9.89
N ALA A 64 4.98 -7.04 9.33
CA ALA A 64 4.02 -7.99 9.86
C ALA A 64 4.54 -9.44 9.83
N ALA A 65 5.30 -9.82 8.80
CA ALA A 65 5.95 -11.12 8.73
C ALA A 65 7.02 -11.31 9.82
N MET A 66 7.76 -10.25 10.18
CA MET A 66 8.73 -10.28 11.28
C MET A 66 8.03 -10.39 12.63
N GLU A 67 7.02 -9.54 12.88
CA GLU A 67 6.26 -9.50 14.13
C GLU A 67 5.51 -10.81 14.42
N SER A 68 4.98 -11.45 13.38
CA SER A 68 4.28 -12.75 13.49
C SER A 68 5.22 -13.96 13.47
N GLY A 69 6.54 -13.76 13.41
CA GLY A 69 7.54 -14.83 13.49
C GLY A 69 7.66 -15.73 12.26
N VAL A 70 7.01 -15.38 11.14
CA VAL A 70 7.08 -16.15 9.88
C VAL A 70 8.22 -15.69 8.96
N ALA A 71 8.92 -14.60 9.30
CA ALA A 71 10.09 -14.13 8.58
C ALA A 71 11.31 -15.05 8.79
N ARG A 72 12.00 -15.39 7.69
CA ARG A 72 13.24 -16.22 7.72
C ARG A 72 14.51 -15.39 7.88
N LYS A 73 14.46 -14.13 7.48
CA LYS A 73 15.52 -13.14 7.62
C LYS A 73 14.84 -11.87 8.15
N PRO A 74 15.19 -11.39 9.34
CA PRO A 74 14.77 -10.10 9.82
C PRO A 74 15.39 -8.98 8.97
#